data_AF-A0A2A5HT68-F1
#
_entry.id   AF-A0A2A5HT68-F1
#
_cell.length_a   1.000
_cell.length_b   1.000
_cell.length_c   1.000
_cell.angle_alpha   90.00
_cell.angle_beta   90.00
_cell.angle_gamma   90.00
#
_symmetry.space_group_name_H-M   'P 1'
#
loop_
_entity.id
_entity.type
_entity.pdbx_description
1 polymer ?
#
loop_
_entity_poly.entity_id
_entity_poly.type
_entity_poly.pdbx_seq_one_letter_code
_entity_poly.pdbx_strand_id
1 'polypeptide(L)'
;MGRRSYHVHKFHPPFEKQFSAQELNAEDVIRLIDYPAYFELTNRPLPESRDGILIALASGKLTVLSDAGKWNITNFGAILFAKKLQNFSTLDRKAVRLIQYKGNSRIETVRELEGAKGYAVGFERIIDYIKTLLPSNEKIGKAFRAEVPMYPELALRELVANAIIHQDFSIGGTGPMIELFSDRLEITNPGVPLVDTQRFLDSPPQSRNEAVASFMRRIGICEERGSGIDKVVFQTELYQLPAPIFEETDKHTRAVLFAYKSNKEMDNEDRIRASYLHCCLKYVNREPMNNASLRERLDIGDVNSATASRVIKMTVNAGLIRLYDTAANRKAYRYVPYWA
;
A
#
# COMPACT_ATOMS: atom_id res chain seq x y z
N MET A 1 2.96 51.90 19.86
CA MET A 1 1.91 50.89 20.14
C MET A 1 1.71 50.03 18.89
N GLY A 2 2.43 48.91 18.79
CA GLY A 2 2.26 47.96 17.68
C GLY A 2 1.27 46.86 18.07
N ARG A 3 0.12 46.78 17.38
CA ARG A 3 -0.83 45.67 17.54
C ARG A 3 -0.22 44.41 16.91
N ARG A 4 0.16 43.44 17.74
CA ARG A 4 0.46 42.08 17.29
C ARG A 4 -0.86 41.41 16.90
N SER A 5 -1.02 41.11 15.62
CA SER A 5 -2.14 40.34 15.09
C SER A 5 -1.91 38.86 15.42
N TYR A 6 -2.63 38.35 16.41
CA TYR A 6 -2.66 36.92 16.72
C TYR A 6 -3.38 36.19 15.58
N HIS A 7 -2.63 35.43 14.78
CA HIS A 7 -3.22 34.48 13.85
C HIS A 7 -3.82 33.33 14.68
N VAL A 8 -5.14 33.35 14.86
CA VAL A 8 -5.88 32.22 15.40
C VAL A 8 -5.83 31.10 14.37
N HIS A 9 -4.99 30.09 14.58
CA HIS A 9 -5.07 28.85 13.82
C HIS A 9 -6.45 28.24 14.06
N LYS A 10 -7.34 28.34 13.07
CA LYS A 10 -8.62 27.61 13.07
C LYS A 10 -8.29 26.12 13.09
N PHE A 11 -8.50 25.49 14.23
CA PHE A 11 -8.34 24.05 14.40
C PHE A 11 -9.41 23.36 13.56
N HIS A 12 -9.05 22.95 12.35
CA HIS A 12 -9.95 22.14 11.54
C HIS A 12 -9.93 20.72 12.11
N PRO A 13 -11.10 20.08 12.32
CA PRO A 13 -11.13 18.71 12.78
C PRO A 13 -10.39 17.80 11.78
N PRO A 14 -9.73 16.72 12.25
CA PRO A 14 -9.13 15.71 11.39
C PRO A 14 -10.11 15.24 10.30
N PHE A 15 -9.58 14.88 9.13
CA PHE A 15 -10.39 14.50 7.97
C PHE A 15 -11.50 13.50 8.35
N GLU A 16 -11.18 12.48 9.13
CA GLU A 16 -12.08 11.40 9.52
C GLU A 16 -13.29 11.86 10.33
N LYS A 17 -13.17 12.98 11.06
CA LYS A 17 -14.24 13.54 11.90
C LYS A 17 -15.12 14.56 11.17
N GLN A 18 -14.70 15.02 9.99
CA GLN A 18 -15.51 15.91 9.17
C GLN A 18 -16.71 15.15 8.59
N PHE A 19 -17.75 15.88 8.17
CA PHE A 19 -18.95 15.29 7.61
C PHE A 19 -18.94 15.31 6.08
N SER A 20 -19.24 14.16 5.48
CA SER A 20 -19.38 13.99 4.03
C SER A 20 -20.82 14.17 3.56
N ALA A 21 -21.79 13.98 4.46
CA ALA A 21 -23.20 14.28 4.26
C ALA A 21 -23.83 14.66 5.60
N GLN A 22 -24.77 15.62 5.60
CA GLN A 22 -25.33 16.22 6.81
C GLN A 22 -26.85 16.31 6.75
N GLU A 23 -27.48 16.46 7.92
CA GLU A 23 -28.92 16.69 8.10
C GLU A 23 -29.80 15.61 7.45
N LEU A 24 -29.34 14.36 7.49
CA LEU A 24 -30.02 13.22 6.87
C LEU A 24 -31.08 12.60 7.77
N ASN A 25 -32.12 12.03 7.15
CA ASN A 25 -33.02 11.12 7.84
C ASN A 25 -32.38 9.74 8.00
N ALA A 26 -32.91 8.94 8.93
CA ALA A 26 -32.51 7.56 9.16
C ALA A 26 -32.46 6.71 7.85
N GLU A 27 -33.44 6.89 6.97
CA GLU A 27 -33.54 6.16 5.70
C GLU A 27 -32.44 6.52 4.72
N ASP A 28 -32.04 7.79 4.69
CA ASP A 28 -30.97 8.26 3.83
C ASP A 28 -29.61 7.68 4.25
N VAL A 29 -29.35 7.61 5.56
CA VAL A 29 -28.13 6.99 6.08
C VAL A 29 -28.02 5.53 5.64
N ILE A 30 -29.10 4.77 5.81
CA ILE A 30 -29.18 3.33 5.47
C ILE A 30 -29.10 3.11 3.96
N ARG A 31 -29.61 4.07 3.17
CA ARG A 31 -29.48 4.06 1.71
C ARG A 31 -28.04 4.31 1.26
N LEU A 32 -27.30 5.18 1.93
CA LEU A 32 -25.96 5.61 1.53
C LEU A 32 -24.84 4.69 2.05
N ILE A 33 -24.98 4.14 3.25
CA ILE A 33 -23.98 3.31 3.94
C ILE A 33 -24.31 1.83 3.82
N ASP A 34 -23.31 1.03 3.46
CA ASP A 34 -23.33 -0.43 3.47
C ASP A 34 -23.19 -0.94 4.92
N TYR A 35 -24.23 -0.70 5.71
CA TYR A 35 -24.25 -1.09 7.12
C TYR A 35 -24.13 -2.61 7.33
N PRO A 36 -24.70 -3.52 6.50
CA PRO A 36 -24.49 -4.96 6.69
C PRO A 36 -23.00 -5.32 6.68
N ALA A 37 -22.24 -4.77 5.73
CA ALA A 37 -20.80 -4.99 5.64
C ALA A 37 -20.05 -4.50 6.89
N TYR A 38 -20.50 -3.42 7.55
CA TYR A 38 -19.92 -2.98 8.82
C TYR A 38 -20.06 -4.04 9.91
N PHE A 39 -21.24 -4.66 10.06
CA PHE A 39 -21.47 -5.70 11.06
C PHE A 39 -20.72 -6.99 10.71
N GLU A 40 -20.73 -7.40 9.44
CA GLU A 40 -20.00 -8.57 8.95
C GLU A 40 -18.49 -8.44 9.19
N LEU A 41 -17.87 -7.34 8.71
CA LEU A 41 -16.43 -7.13 8.84
C LEU A 41 -15.97 -6.91 10.29
N THR A 42 -16.87 -6.47 11.18
CA THR A 42 -16.56 -6.34 12.61
C THR A 42 -16.98 -7.55 13.44
N ASN A 43 -17.49 -8.61 12.79
CA ASN A 43 -18.00 -9.84 13.41
C ASN A 43 -19.01 -9.55 14.53
N ARG A 44 -19.99 -8.69 14.24
CA ARG A 44 -21.07 -8.30 15.15
C ARG A 44 -22.42 -8.73 14.59
N PRO A 45 -23.38 -9.13 15.45
CA PRO A 45 -24.73 -9.42 14.99
C PRO A 45 -25.40 -8.15 14.45
N LEU A 46 -26.17 -8.29 13.38
CA LEU A 46 -26.97 -7.20 12.82
C LEU A 46 -28.17 -6.93 13.74
N PRO A 47 -28.39 -5.69 14.21
CA PRO A 47 -29.57 -5.36 15.01
C PRO A 47 -30.88 -5.50 14.21
N GLU A 48 -31.95 -5.90 14.90
CA GLU A 48 -33.28 -6.08 14.28
C GLU A 48 -34.00 -4.75 13.98
N SER A 49 -33.69 -3.70 14.74
CA SER A 49 -34.33 -2.39 14.59
C SER A 49 -33.42 -1.38 13.89
N ARG A 50 -34.07 -0.47 13.16
CA ARG A 50 -33.42 0.64 12.46
C ARG A 50 -32.61 1.53 13.43
N ASP A 51 -33.19 1.82 14.58
CA ASP A 51 -32.54 2.65 15.60
C ASP A 51 -31.32 1.93 16.19
N GLY A 52 -31.41 0.62 16.41
CA GLY A 52 -30.28 -0.20 16.85
C GLY A 52 -29.12 -0.15 15.85
N ILE A 53 -29.41 -0.22 14.55
CA ILE A 53 -28.41 -0.05 13.48
C ILE A 53 -27.74 1.32 13.59
N LEU A 54 -28.52 2.40 13.67
CA LEU A 54 -27.98 3.76 13.70
C LEU A 54 -27.15 4.05 14.96
N ILE A 55 -27.59 3.55 16.12
CA ILE A 55 -26.84 3.65 17.39
C ILE A 55 -25.49 2.93 17.27
N ALA A 56 -25.47 1.74 16.65
CA ALA A 56 -24.24 0.99 16.44
C ALA A 56 -23.29 1.69 15.45
N LEU A 57 -23.81 2.25 14.35
CA LEU A 57 -23.02 3.05 13.40
C LEU A 57 -22.43 4.29 14.09
N ALA A 58 -23.21 4.96 14.95
CA ALA A 58 -22.76 6.11 15.73
C ALA A 58 -21.67 5.76 16.74
N SER A 59 -21.84 4.63 17.44
CA SER A 59 -20.82 4.07 18.35
C SER A 59 -19.53 3.74 17.60
N GLY A 60 -19.65 3.32 16.34
CA GLY A 60 -18.53 3.10 15.42
C GLY A 60 -17.91 4.38 14.85
N LYS A 61 -18.48 5.56 15.13
CA LYS A 61 -18.10 6.87 14.56
C LYS A 61 -18.34 7.01 13.05
N LEU A 62 -19.15 6.14 12.45
CA LEU A 62 -19.54 6.22 11.04
C LEU A 62 -20.57 7.34 10.83
N THR A 63 -21.40 7.57 11.84
CA THR A 63 -22.43 8.61 11.86
C THR A 63 -22.41 9.39 13.18
N VAL A 64 -23.03 10.56 13.18
CA VAL A 64 -23.21 11.41 14.37
C VAL A 64 -24.64 11.92 14.37
N LEU A 65 -25.33 11.85 15.51
CA LEU A 65 -26.64 12.47 15.69
C LEU A 65 -26.46 13.97 15.98
N SER A 66 -27.18 14.81 15.23
CA SER A 66 -27.23 16.26 15.42
C SER A 66 -28.25 16.65 16.50
N ASP A 67 -28.11 17.88 17.01
CA ASP A 67 -29.06 18.46 17.97
C ASP A 67 -30.49 18.58 17.41
N ALA A 68 -30.63 18.65 16.09
CA ALA A 68 -31.92 18.67 15.39
C ALA A 68 -32.58 17.29 15.22
N GLY A 69 -31.97 16.22 15.77
CA GLY A 69 -32.46 14.85 15.62
C GLY A 69 -32.23 14.25 14.22
N LYS A 70 -31.41 14.90 13.39
CA LYS A 70 -30.94 14.38 12.09
C LYS A 70 -29.58 13.73 12.20
N TRP A 71 -29.20 12.95 11.19
CA TRP A 71 -27.94 12.21 11.16
C TRP A 71 -26.93 12.82 10.19
N ASN A 72 -25.68 12.87 10.62
CA ASN A 72 -24.53 13.25 9.80
C ASN A 72 -23.66 12.02 9.54
N ILE A 73 -23.20 11.83 8.31
CA ILE A 73 -22.23 10.77 7.96
C ILE A 73 -20.84 11.38 8.00
N THR A 74 -19.92 10.73 8.71
CA THR A 74 -18.51 11.17 8.77
C THR A 74 -17.77 10.78 7.49
N ASN A 75 -16.68 11.47 7.19
CA ASN A 75 -15.76 11.04 6.14
C ASN A 75 -15.24 9.63 6.41
N PHE A 76 -14.98 9.28 7.68
CA PHE A 76 -14.62 7.93 8.09
C PHE A 76 -15.68 6.89 7.70
N GLY A 77 -16.96 7.18 7.97
CA GLY A 77 -18.05 6.28 7.61
C GLY A 77 -18.23 6.14 6.10
N ALA A 78 -18.23 7.26 5.38
CA ALA A 78 -18.41 7.24 3.94
C ALA A 78 -17.21 6.60 3.20
N ILE A 79 -15.97 6.96 3.54
CA ILE A 79 -14.80 6.46 2.83
C ILE A 79 -14.64 4.94 2.98
N LEU A 80 -15.04 4.37 4.13
CA LEU A 80 -14.97 2.93 4.37
C LEU A 80 -16.20 2.18 3.87
N PHE A 81 -17.40 2.73 4.08
CA PHE A 81 -18.67 1.99 3.96
C PHE A 81 -19.68 2.58 2.99
N ALA A 82 -19.35 3.58 2.17
CA ALA A 82 -20.27 4.05 1.15
C ALA A 82 -20.66 2.91 0.19
N LYS A 83 -21.96 2.76 -0.08
CA LYS A 83 -22.42 1.90 -1.19
C LYS A 83 -21.95 2.45 -2.54
N LYS A 84 -21.91 3.78 -2.65
CA LYS A 84 -21.37 4.55 -3.77
C LYS A 84 -20.68 5.82 -3.26
N LEU A 85 -19.37 5.92 -3.42
CA LEU A 85 -18.57 7.09 -3.04
C LEU A 85 -19.00 8.34 -3.81
N GLN A 86 -19.46 8.17 -5.05
CA GLN A 86 -19.97 9.25 -5.90
C GLN A 86 -21.19 9.98 -5.31
N ASN A 87 -21.89 9.36 -4.34
CA ASN A 87 -22.99 10.04 -3.62
C ASN A 87 -22.49 11.08 -2.61
N PHE A 88 -21.18 11.14 -2.36
CA PHE A 88 -20.54 12.06 -1.43
C PHE A 88 -19.62 12.99 -2.20
N SER A 89 -20.04 14.24 -2.40
CA SER A 89 -19.36 15.22 -3.26
C SER A 89 -17.90 15.51 -2.91
N THR A 90 -17.50 15.32 -1.65
CA THR A 90 -16.11 15.50 -1.19
C THR A 90 -15.24 14.26 -1.39
N LEU A 91 -15.84 13.12 -1.70
CA LEU A 91 -15.19 11.80 -1.78
C LEU A 91 -15.33 11.13 -3.17
N ASP A 92 -16.03 11.76 -4.10
CA ASP A 92 -16.28 11.25 -5.45
C ASP A 92 -14.97 10.85 -6.17
N ARG A 93 -13.95 11.71 -6.10
CA ARG A 93 -12.62 11.48 -6.70
C ARG A 93 -11.70 10.60 -5.85
N LYS A 94 -12.20 10.03 -4.74
CA LYS A 94 -11.44 9.12 -3.88
C LYS A 94 -11.66 7.66 -4.23
N ALA A 95 -12.55 7.35 -5.17
CA ALA A 95 -12.64 6.01 -5.74
C ALA A 95 -11.28 5.51 -6.27
N VAL A 96 -10.95 4.25 -5.99
CA VAL A 96 -9.77 3.61 -6.58
C VAL A 96 -10.00 3.43 -8.07
N ARG A 97 -9.09 3.97 -8.89
CA ARG A 97 -9.11 3.78 -10.34
C ARG A 97 -8.15 2.65 -10.73
N LEU A 98 -8.60 1.76 -11.60
CA LEU A 98 -7.78 0.70 -12.18
C LEU A 98 -7.73 0.89 -13.68
N ILE A 99 -6.52 1.02 -14.24
CA ILE A 99 -6.30 1.21 -15.67
C ILE A 99 -5.39 0.10 -16.17
N GLN A 100 -5.78 -0.56 -17.25
CA GLN A 100 -4.98 -1.55 -17.95
C GLN A 100 -4.53 -0.99 -19.29
N TYR A 101 -3.23 -1.02 -19.53
CA TYR A 101 -2.62 -0.66 -20.80
C TYR A 101 -2.17 -1.90 -21.56
N LYS A 102 -2.13 -1.82 -22.89
CA LYS A 102 -1.74 -2.96 -23.75
C LYS A 102 -0.24 -3.30 -23.67
N GLY A 103 0.59 -2.30 -23.39
CA GLY A 103 2.05 -2.43 -23.35
C GLY A 103 2.64 -1.77 -22.11
N ASN A 104 3.83 -1.20 -22.26
CA ASN A 104 4.57 -0.54 -21.18
C ASN A 104 4.33 0.99 -21.08
N SER A 105 3.48 1.54 -21.94
CA SER A 105 3.16 2.98 -22.02
C SER A 105 1.69 3.28 -21.74
N ARG A 106 1.38 4.55 -21.44
CA ARG A 106 0.01 5.04 -21.19
C ARG A 106 -0.76 5.42 -22.46
N ILE A 107 -0.28 5.01 -23.64
CA ILE A 107 -0.83 5.46 -24.93
C ILE A 107 -2.12 4.71 -25.29
N GLU A 108 -2.13 3.38 -25.13
CA GLU A 108 -3.25 2.53 -25.53
C GLU A 108 -3.91 1.90 -24.28
N THR A 109 -4.99 2.54 -23.81
CA THR A 109 -5.83 2.02 -22.73
C THR A 109 -6.71 0.88 -23.25
N VAL A 110 -6.55 -0.30 -22.65
CA VAL A 110 -7.38 -1.48 -22.92
C VAL A 110 -8.65 -1.43 -22.09
N ARG A 111 -8.50 -1.03 -20.83
CA ARG A 111 -9.60 -1.03 -19.87
C ARG A 111 -9.39 0.04 -18.81
N GLU A 112 -10.47 0.67 -18.40
CA GLU A 112 -10.50 1.52 -17.22
C GLU A 112 -11.72 1.15 -16.37
N LEU A 113 -11.49 1.00 -15.07
CA LEU A 113 -12.52 0.76 -14.07
C LEU A 113 -12.35 1.78 -12.96
N GLU A 114 -13.45 2.44 -12.60
CA GLU A 114 -13.52 3.26 -11.40
C GLU A 114 -14.28 2.50 -10.30
N GLY A 115 -13.66 2.42 -9.13
CA GLY A 115 -14.31 1.89 -7.93
C GLY A 115 -15.55 2.70 -7.58
N ALA A 116 -16.58 2.04 -7.06
CA ALA A 116 -17.77 2.73 -6.59
C ALA A 116 -17.89 2.66 -5.06
N LYS A 117 -17.46 1.58 -4.43
CA LYS A 117 -17.71 1.32 -3.01
C LYS A 117 -16.66 1.98 -2.12
N GLY A 118 -17.02 2.21 -0.86
CA GLY A 118 -16.06 2.54 0.19
C GLY A 118 -14.99 1.46 0.33
N TYR A 119 -13.82 1.84 0.85
CA TYR A 119 -12.61 1.03 0.84
C TYR A 119 -12.75 -0.30 1.58
N ALA A 120 -13.37 -0.33 2.76
CA ALA A 120 -13.55 -1.57 3.50
C ALA A 120 -14.44 -2.57 2.75
N VAL A 121 -15.47 -2.06 2.06
CA VAL A 121 -16.44 -2.87 1.31
C VAL A 121 -15.89 -3.28 -0.06
N GLY A 122 -15.08 -2.43 -0.68
CA GLY A 122 -14.58 -2.60 -2.04
C GLY A 122 -13.26 -3.36 -2.15
N PHE A 123 -12.49 -3.47 -1.06
CA PHE A 123 -11.10 -3.94 -1.09
C PHE A 123 -10.92 -5.30 -1.74
N GLU A 124 -11.57 -6.35 -1.23
CA GLU A 124 -11.43 -7.72 -1.75
C GLU A 124 -11.79 -7.78 -3.24
N ARG A 125 -12.86 -7.09 -3.65
CA ARG A 125 -13.27 -7.03 -5.05
C ARG A 125 -12.23 -6.36 -5.94
N ILE A 126 -11.53 -5.33 -5.45
CA ILE A 126 -10.43 -4.70 -6.21
C ILE A 126 -9.27 -5.69 -6.38
N ILE A 127 -8.90 -6.40 -5.32
CA ILE A 127 -7.82 -7.41 -5.36
C ILE A 127 -8.18 -8.54 -6.34
N ASP A 128 -9.38 -9.11 -6.23
CA ASP A 128 -9.86 -10.16 -7.15
C ASP A 128 -9.88 -9.67 -8.59
N TYR A 129 -10.33 -8.43 -8.81
CA TYR A 129 -10.38 -7.88 -10.15
C TYR A 129 -8.99 -7.70 -10.76
N ILE A 130 -8.03 -7.18 -9.99
CA ILE A 130 -6.62 -7.11 -10.42
C ILE A 130 -6.13 -8.52 -10.78
N LYS A 131 -6.37 -9.52 -9.92
CA LYS A 131 -5.99 -10.91 -10.18
C LYS A 131 -6.58 -11.46 -11.48
N THR A 132 -7.82 -11.11 -11.82
CA THR A 132 -8.44 -11.54 -13.10
C THR A 132 -7.83 -10.91 -14.34
N LEU A 133 -7.18 -9.75 -14.20
CA LEU A 133 -6.51 -9.06 -15.31
C LEU A 133 -5.05 -9.48 -15.47
N LEU A 134 -4.45 -10.06 -14.43
CA LEU A 134 -3.08 -10.52 -14.46
C LEU A 134 -2.99 -11.84 -15.24
N PRO A 135 -2.06 -11.96 -16.21
CA PRO A 135 -1.79 -13.26 -16.82
C PRO A 135 -1.27 -14.24 -15.75
N SER A 136 -1.78 -15.47 -15.76
CA SER A 136 -1.20 -16.58 -15.01
C SER A 136 0.06 -17.06 -15.73
N ASN A 137 1.19 -17.14 -15.01
CA ASN A 137 2.40 -17.74 -15.55
C ASN A 137 2.39 -19.24 -15.22
N GLU A 138 2.57 -20.10 -16.23
CA GLU A 138 2.82 -21.52 -15.97
C GLU A 138 4.27 -21.71 -15.52
N LYS A 139 4.49 -22.16 -14.27
CA LYS A 139 5.81 -22.63 -13.84
C LYS A 139 5.83 -24.15 -13.93
N ILE A 140 6.74 -24.70 -14.74
CA ILE A 140 6.99 -26.14 -14.82
C ILE A 140 7.80 -26.55 -13.60
N GLY A 141 7.13 -27.13 -12.60
CA GLY A 141 7.80 -27.84 -11.50
C GLY A 141 8.31 -29.21 -11.95
N LYS A 142 9.22 -29.82 -11.15
CA LYS A 142 9.82 -31.14 -11.43
C LYS A 142 8.84 -32.34 -11.47
N ALA A 143 7.54 -32.12 -11.24
CA ALA A 143 6.52 -33.18 -11.30
C ALA A 143 5.09 -32.67 -11.62
N PHE A 144 4.76 -31.40 -11.32
CA PHE A 144 3.44 -30.81 -11.60
C PHE A 144 3.56 -29.38 -12.12
N ARG A 145 2.65 -28.98 -13.01
CA ARG A 145 2.47 -27.58 -13.42
C ARG A 145 1.82 -26.83 -12.25
N ALA A 146 2.43 -25.74 -11.80
CA ALA A 146 1.80 -24.83 -10.86
C ALA A 146 1.60 -23.49 -11.57
N GLU A 147 0.36 -23.01 -11.65
CA GLU A 147 0.10 -21.62 -12.02
C GLU A 147 0.65 -20.72 -10.91
N VAL A 148 1.62 -19.89 -11.26
CA VAL A 148 2.17 -18.88 -10.37
C VAL A 148 1.62 -17.54 -10.83
N PRO A 149 0.86 -16.81 -10.00
CA PRO A 149 0.36 -15.49 -10.38
C PRO A 149 1.55 -14.55 -10.65
N MET A 150 1.36 -13.63 -11.60
CA MET A 150 2.39 -12.67 -12.00
C MET A 150 2.96 -11.86 -10.81
N TYR A 151 2.10 -11.51 -9.85
CA TYR A 151 2.47 -10.84 -8.61
C TYR A 151 1.97 -11.65 -7.40
N PRO A 152 2.75 -11.75 -6.30
CA PRO A 152 2.31 -12.41 -5.08
C PRO A 152 1.10 -11.68 -4.50
N GLU A 153 0.05 -12.42 -4.18
CA GLU A 153 -1.20 -11.85 -3.66
C GLU A 153 -0.99 -11.03 -2.39
N LEU A 154 -0.13 -11.50 -1.48
CA LEU A 154 0.20 -10.77 -0.27
C LEU A 154 0.84 -9.40 -0.59
N ALA A 155 1.77 -9.34 -1.54
CA ALA A 155 2.39 -8.07 -1.93
C ALA A 155 1.36 -7.10 -2.54
N LEU A 156 0.46 -7.62 -3.37
CA LEU A 156 -0.62 -6.82 -3.96
C LEU A 156 -1.55 -6.25 -2.87
N ARG A 157 -2.00 -7.09 -1.94
CA ARG A 157 -2.87 -6.68 -0.83
C ARG A 157 -2.23 -5.58 0.01
N GLU A 158 -0.97 -5.76 0.41
CA GLU A 158 -0.26 -4.78 1.24
C GLU A 158 -0.08 -3.44 0.51
N LEU A 159 0.29 -3.43 -0.77
CA LEU A 159 0.47 -2.19 -1.51
C LEU A 159 -0.85 -1.45 -1.79
N VAL A 160 -1.91 -2.17 -2.15
CA VAL A 160 -3.24 -1.56 -2.35
C VAL A 160 -3.78 -1.02 -1.03
N ALA A 161 -3.65 -1.77 0.07
CA ALA A 161 -4.06 -1.32 1.40
C ALA A 161 -3.27 -0.07 1.82
N ASN A 162 -1.96 -0.06 1.61
CA ASN A 162 -1.13 1.11 1.91
C ASN A 162 -1.57 2.35 1.13
N ALA A 163 -1.85 2.19 -0.17
CA ALA A 163 -2.27 3.29 -1.04
C ALA A 163 -3.62 3.90 -0.61
N ILE A 164 -4.60 3.08 -0.21
CA ILE A 164 -5.91 3.59 0.20
C ILE A 164 -5.91 4.13 1.64
N ILE A 165 -5.04 3.64 2.52
CA ILE A 165 -4.97 4.05 3.94
C ILE A 165 -4.12 5.30 4.13
N HIS A 166 -2.92 5.36 3.54
CA HIS A 166 -1.91 6.36 3.85
C HIS A 166 -1.92 7.58 2.94
N GLN A 167 -2.89 7.66 2.03
CA GLN A 167 -3.08 8.82 1.17
C GLN A 167 -3.38 10.12 1.92
N ASP A 168 -3.03 11.24 1.30
CA ASP A 168 -3.46 12.55 1.75
C ASP A 168 -4.87 12.87 1.22
N PHE A 169 -5.87 12.74 2.10
CA PHE A 169 -7.26 13.04 1.75
C PHE A 169 -7.52 14.54 1.52
N SER A 170 -6.62 15.44 1.93
CA SER A 170 -6.77 16.88 1.70
C SER A 170 -6.54 17.28 0.24
N ILE A 171 -5.83 16.44 -0.54
CA ILE A 171 -5.55 16.71 -1.95
C ILE A 171 -6.77 16.36 -2.80
N GLY A 172 -7.49 17.37 -3.28
CA GLY A 172 -8.66 17.21 -4.14
C GLY A 172 -8.33 16.79 -5.58
N GLY A 173 -9.35 16.35 -6.33
CA GLY A 173 -9.25 16.06 -7.77
C GLY A 173 -8.53 14.76 -8.15
N THR A 174 -7.93 14.08 -7.17
CA THR A 174 -7.19 12.82 -7.34
C THR A 174 -7.51 11.84 -6.22
N GLY A 175 -7.36 10.56 -6.54
CA GLY A 175 -7.51 9.43 -5.64
C GLY A 175 -6.45 8.36 -5.93
N PRO A 176 -6.51 7.21 -5.26
CA PRO A 176 -5.62 6.09 -5.53
C PRO A 176 -5.83 5.56 -6.95
N MET A 177 -4.74 5.29 -7.64
CA MET A 177 -4.71 4.79 -9.00
C MET A 177 -3.82 3.56 -9.08
N ILE A 178 -4.32 2.53 -9.72
CA ILE A 178 -3.63 1.28 -9.98
C ILE A 178 -3.52 1.15 -11.49
N GLU A 179 -2.30 1.04 -12.00
CA GLU A 179 -2.01 0.98 -13.42
C GLU A 179 -1.29 -0.34 -13.75
N LEU A 180 -1.92 -1.15 -14.60
CA LEU A 180 -1.41 -2.42 -15.09
C LEU A 180 -0.76 -2.21 -16.45
N PHE A 181 0.53 -2.49 -16.53
CA PHE A 181 1.31 -2.54 -17.75
C PHE A 181 1.71 -3.98 -18.06
N SER A 182 2.25 -4.21 -19.26
CA SER A 182 2.74 -5.54 -19.66
C SER A 182 3.89 -6.05 -18.79
N ASP A 183 4.67 -5.16 -18.17
CA ASP A 183 5.90 -5.49 -17.45
C ASP A 183 5.92 -5.05 -15.98
N ARG A 184 4.90 -4.33 -15.52
CA ARG A 184 4.81 -3.82 -14.14
C ARG A 184 3.39 -3.45 -13.73
N LEU A 185 3.21 -3.33 -12.42
CA LEU A 185 2.05 -2.75 -11.76
C LEU A 185 2.51 -1.48 -11.03
N GLU A 186 1.90 -0.34 -11.32
CA GLU A 186 2.12 0.91 -10.59
C GLU A 186 0.90 1.18 -9.69
N ILE A 187 1.13 1.45 -8.41
CA ILE A 187 0.10 1.86 -7.45
C ILE A 187 0.47 3.24 -6.93
N THR A 188 -0.33 4.23 -7.27
CA THR A 188 -0.10 5.65 -6.95
C THR A 188 -1.18 6.16 -6.03
N ASN A 189 -0.81 6.84 -4.94
CA ASN A 189 -1.76 7.52 -4.06
C ASN A 189 -1.38 8.99 -3.84
N PRO A 190 -2.38 9.87 -3.62
CA PRO A 190 -2.12 11.27 -3.28
C PRO A 190 -1.33 11.40 -1.98
N GLY A 191 -0.47 12.41 -1.90
CA GLY A 191 0.37 12.74 -0.76
C GLY A 191 1.79 12.20 -0.92
N VAL A 192 2.75 13.02 -0.51
CA VAL A 192 4.14 12.57 -0.32
C VAL A 192 4.22 11.59 0.86
N PRO A 193 5.18 10.67 0.92
CA PRO A 193 5.39 9.83 2.10
C PRO A 193 5.66 10.65 3.37
N LEU A 194 5.32 10.14 4.56
CA LEU A 194 5.72 10.76 5.85
C LEU A 194 7.14 10.37 6.28
N VAL A 195 7.71 9.40 5.60
CA VAL A 195 9.02 8.81 5.83
C VAL A 195 9.71 8.74 4.48
N ASP A 196 11.02 8.93 4.44
CA ASP A 196 11.81 8.71 3.22
C ASP A 196 11.54 7.31 2.63
N THR A 197 11.29 7.21 1.33
CA THR A 197 11.00 5.94 0.65
C THR A 197 12.12 4.91 0.81
N GLN A 198 13.37 5.37 0.96
CA GLN A 198 14.51 4.50 1.22
C GLN A 198 14.49 3.91 2.63
N ARG A 199 13.74 4.50 3.56
CA ARG A 199 13.64 4.14 4.98
C ARG A 199 12.34 3.40 5.33
N PHE A 200 11.57 2.98 4.33
CA PHE A 200 10.28 2.31 4.55
C PHE A 200 10.34 0.99 5.32
N LEU A 201 11.46 0.25 5.25
CA LEU A 201 11.59 -1.03 5.96
C LEU A 201 11.96 -0.86 7.44
N ASP A 202 12.67 0.21 7.81
CA ASP A 202 13.22 0.35 9.16
C ASP A 202 12.51 1.39 10.01
N SER A 203 11.72 2.26 9.38
CA SER A 203 11.00 3.30 10.09
C SER A 203 9.70 2.78 10.69
N PRO A 204 9.34 3.20 11.92
CA PRO A 204 8.03 2.95 12.46
C PRO A 204 6.92 3.45 11.52
N PRO A 205 5.80 2.71 11.38
CA PRO A 205 4.70 3.13 10.53
C PRO A 205 4.11 4.45 11.03
N GLN A 206 3.85 5.38 10.11
CA GLN A 206 3.16 6.64 10.40
C GLN A 206 1.95 6.77 9.48
N SER A 207 0.77 7.03 10.05
CA SER A 207 -0.44 7.29 9.28
C SER A 207 -0.92 8.72 9.46
N ARG A 208 -1.31 9.35 8.35
CA ARG A 208 -2.12 10.59 8.39
C ARG A 208 -3.54 10.31 8.89
N ASN A 209 -4.00 9.08 8.71
CA ASN A 209 -5.39 8.68 8.85
C ASN A 209 -5.49 7.55 9.89
N GLU A 210 -5.17 7.86 11.14
CA GLU A 210 -5.07 6.86 12.21
C GLU A 210 -6.39 6.11 12.45
N ALA A 211 -7.54 6.78 12.30
CA ALA A 211 -8.83 6.10 12.47
C ALA A 211 -9.08 5.08 11.35
N VAL A 212 -8.79 5.47 10.09
CA VAL A 212 -8.89 4.58 8.92
C VAL A 212 -7.92 3.41 9.06
N ALA A 213 -6.65 3.68 9.37
CA ALA A 213 -5.62 2.65 9.54
C ALA A 213 -5.96 1.68 10.68
N SER A 214 -6.40 2.19 11.84
CA SER A 214 -6.83 1.36 12.97
C SER A 214 -8.01 0.46 12.60
N PHE A 215 -9.00 0.99 11.87
CA PHE A 215 -10.15 0.20 11.45
C PHE A 215 -9.78 -0.89 10.45
N MET A 216 -9.02 -0.55 9.40
CA MET A 216 -8.60 -1.50 8.36
C MET A 216 -7.74 -2.62 8.94
N ARG A 217 -6.91 -2.33 9.94
CA ARG A 217 -6.18 -3.35 10.73
C ARG A 217 -7.13 -4.27 11.49
N ARG A 218 -8.11 -3.70 12.20
CA ARG A 218 -9.06 -4.45 13.02
C ARG A 218 -9.88 -5.45 12.20
N ILE A 219 -10.17 -5.14 10.93
CA ILE A 219 -10.91 -6.02 10.03
C ILE A 219 -10.01 -6.92 9.16
N GLY A 220 -8.70 -6.94 9.43
CA GLY A 220 -7.75 -7.86 8.77
C GLY A 220 -7.33 -7.47 7.35
N ILE A 221 -7.57 -6.22 6.91
CA ILE A 221 -7.14 -5.76 5.57
C ILE A 221 -5.63 -5.44 5.54
N CYS A 222 -5.06 -4.92 6.62
CA CYS A 222 -3.62 -4.68 6.76
C CYS A 222 -3.13 -5.09 8.15
N GLU A 223 -1.83 -5.38 8.28
CA GLU A 223 -1.25 -5.78 9.57
C GLU A 223 -0.81 -4.59 10.44
N GLU A 224 -0.72 -4.85 11.75
CA GLU A 224 -0.47 -3.83 12.76
C GLU A 224 1.00 -3.43 12.92
N ARG A 225 1.94 -4.28 12.51
CA ARG A 225 3.34 -4.20 12.97
C ARG A 225 4.29 -3.39 12.09
N GLY A 226 3.78 -2.60 11.14
CA GLY A 226 4.64 -1.91 10.16
C GLY A 226 5.34 -2.84 9.17
N SER A 227 5.03 -4.14 9.21
CA SER A 227 5.62 -5.21 8.40
C SER A 227 5.11 -5.23 6.95
N GLY A 228 4.20 -4.34 6.56
CA GLY A 228 3.57 -4.35 5.23
C GLY A 228 4.58 -4.27 4.10
N ILE A 229 5.53 -3.32 4.18
CA ILE A 229 6.59 -3.19 3.19
C ILE A 229 7.61 -4.33 3.29
N ASP A 230 7.94 -4.78 4.50
CA ASP A 230 8.83 -5.94 4.71
C ASP A 230 8.31 -7.18 4.00
N LYS A 231 7.00 -7.44 4.10
CA LYS A 231 6.32 -8.52 3.39
C LYS A 231 6.39 -8.34 1.89
N VAL A 232 6.17 -7.13 1.37
CA VAL A 232 6.27 -6.86 -0.07
C VAL A 232 7.68 -7.22 -0.55
N VAL A 233 8.72 -6.72 0.13
CA VAL A 233 10.11 -7.03 -0.23
C VAL A 233 10.37 -8.52 -0.12
N PHE A 234 10.05 -9.16 1.00
CA PHE A 234 10.20 -10.60 1.22
C PHE A 234 9.50 -11.42 0.12
N GLN A 235 8.28 -11.08 -0.25
CA GLN A 235 7.53 -11.76 -1.31
C GLN A 235 8.21 -11.59 -2.67
N THR A 236 8.76 -10.41 -2.98
CA THR A 236 9.57 -10.25 -4.21
C THR A 236 10.86 -11.08 -4.18
N GLU A 237 11.47 -11.29 -3.01
CA GLU A 237 12.63 -12.19 -2.87
C GLU A 237 12.24 -13.65 -3.10
N LEU A 238 11.19 -14.10 -2.42
CA LEU A 238 10.71 -15.48 -2.47
C LEU A 238 10.30 -15.90 -3.89
N TYR A 239 9.63 -15.00 -4.62
CA TYR A 239 9.19 -15.24 -6.00
C TYR A 239 10.25 -14.86 -7.04
N GLN A 240 11.45 -14.43 -6.61
CA GLN A 240 12.57 -14.04 -7.48
C GLN A 240 12.17 -12.96 -8.49
N LEU A 241 11.31 -12.04 -8.06
CA LEU A 241 10.92 -10.87 -8.85
C LEU A 241 11.98 -9.78 -8.73
N PRO A 242 12.06 -8.85 -9.70
CA PRO A 242 12.79 -7.61 -9.49
C PRO A 242 12.26 -6.90 -8.25
N ALA A 243 13.16 -6.28 -7.51
CA ALA A 243 12.79 -5.59 -6.29
C ALA A 243 11.89 -4.38 -6.58
N PRO A 244 10.90 -4.11 -5.70
CA PRO A 244 9.94 -3.04 -5.91
C PRO A 244 10.63 -1.66 -5.92
N ILE A 245 9.99 -0.69 -6.55
CA ILE A 245 10.35 0.73 -6.41
C ILE A 245 9.31 1.41 -5.52
N PHE A 246 9.80 2.26 -4.62
CA PHE A 246 9.00 3.21 -3.87
C PHE A 246 9.54 4.60 -4.18
N GLU A 247 8.72 5.44 -4.78
CA GLU A 247 9.12 6.75 -5.23
C GLU A 247 8.14 7.83 -4.79
N GLU A 248 8.70 8.97 -4.46
CA GLU A 248 7.99 10.22 -4.29
C GLU A 248 7.99 10.96 -5.63
N THR A 249 6.82 11.44 -6.01
CA THR A 249 6.65 12.44 -7.08
C THR A 249 6.15 13.74 -6.44
N ASP A 250 5.93 14.81 -7.22
CA ASP A 250 5.56 16.14 -6.68
C ASP A 250 4.49 16.14 -5.56
N LYS A 251 3.42 15.35 -5.73
CA LYS A 251 2.29 15.32 -4.78
C LYS A 251 1.77 13.91 -4.52
N HIS A 252 2.51 12.88 -4.91
CA HIS A 252 2.04 11.50 -4.84
C HIS A 252 3.17 10.55 -4.43
N THR A 253 2.76 9.46 -3.80
CA THR A 253 3.60 8.30 -3.55
C THR A 253 3.26 7.24 -4.59
N ARG A 254 4.27 6.59 -5.17
CA ARG A 254 4.09 5.48 -6.10
C ARG A 254 4.89 4.27 -5.67
N ALA A 255 4.23 3.11 -5.66
CA ALA A 255 4.86 1.81 -5.50
C ALA A 255 4.78 1.05 -6.83
N VAL A 256 5.89 0.42 -7.23
CA VAL A 256 5.98 -0.32 -8.50
C VAL A 256 6.40 -1.76 -8.22
N LEU A 257 5.58 -2.71 -8.67
CA LEU A 257 5.94 -4.13 -8.74
C LEU A 257 6.26 -4.49 -10.19
N PHE A 258 7.35 -5.21 -10.41
CA PHE A 258 7.77 -5.62 -11.75
C PHE A 258 7.43 -7.08 -12.00
N ALA A 259 7.09 -7.37 -13.26
CA ALA A 259 6.98 -8.73 -13.76
C ALA A 259 8.28 -9.50 -13.51
N TYR A 260 8.20 -10.83 -13.51
CA TYR A 260 9.38 -11.68 -13.41
C TYR A 260 10.40 -11.33 -14.50
N LYS A 261 11.64 -11.09 -14.08
CA LYS A 261 12.83 -11.02 -14.93
C LYS A 261 13.88 -11.91 -14.29
N SER A 262 14.54 -12.74 -15.08
CA SER A 262 15.71 -13.47 -14.61
C SER A 262 16.84 -12.49 -14.24
N ASN A 263 17.76 -12.92 -13.38
CA ASN A 263 18.92 -12.10 -13.02
C ASN A 263 19.73 -11.63 -14.25
N LYS A 264 19.74 -12.39 -15.35
CA LYS A 264 20.43 -12.01 -16.61
C LYS A 264 19.73 -10.86 -17.35
N GLU A 265 18.41 -10.78 -17.24
CA GLU A 265 17.58 -9.74 -17.86
C GLU A 265 17.50 -8.48 -17.01
N MET A 266 17.76 -8.59 -15.69
CA MET A 266 17.91 -7.43 -14.81
C MET A 266 19.13 -6.61 -15.20
N ASP A 267 18.93 -5.30 -15.35
CA ASP A 267 20.01 -4.36 -15.52
C ASP A 267 20.76 -4.10 -14.20
N ASN A 268 21.71 -3.17 -14.24
CA ASN A 268 22.50 -2.83 -13.07
C ASN A 268 21.69 -2.14 -11.97
N GLU A 269 20.70 -1.32 -12.32
CA GLU A 269 19.86 -0.60 -11.36
C GLU A 269 18.91 -1.56 -10.64
N ASP A 270 18.30 -2.50 -11.39
CA ASP A 270 17.48 -3.58 -10.85
C ASP A 270 18.26 -4.40 -9.81
N ARG A 271 19.51 -4.78 -10.14
CA ARG A 271 20.36 -5.57 -9.23
C ARG A 271 20.82 -4.77 -8.01
N ILE A 272 21.18 -3.49 -8.17
CA ILE A 272 21.55 -2.61 -7.07
C ILE A 272 20.36 -2.45 -6.11
N ARG A 273 19.16 -2.18 -6.65
CA ARG A 273 17.93 -2.03 -5.87
C ARG A 273 17.58 -3.32 -5.12
N ALA A 274 17.67 -4.47 -5.79
CA ALA A 274 17.47 -5.77 -5.14
C ALA A 274 18.48 -6.03 -4.02
N SER A 275 19.76 -5.69 -4.24
CA SER A 275 20.78 -5.79 -3.21
C SER A 275 20.55 -4.86 -2.04
N TYR A 276 20.07 -3.63 -2.27
CA TYR A 276 19.75 -2.68 -1.21
C TYR A 276 18.59 -3.16 -0.35
N LEU A 277 17.44 -3.49 -0.97
CA LEU A 277 16.26 -3.92 -0.23
C LEU A 277 16.48 -5.27 0.49
N HIS A 278 17.27 -6.18 -0.09
CA HIS A 278 17.69 -7.40 0.62
C HIS A 278 18.55 -7.07 1.85
N CYS A 279 19.45 -6.09 1.73
CA CYS A 279 20.27 -5.64 2.86
C CYS A 279 19.41 -5.01 3.97
N CYS A 280 18.40 -4.22 3.60
CA CYS A 280 17.44 -3.65 4.55
C CYS A 280 16.62 -4.75 5.24
N LEU A 281 16.08 -5.70 4.47
CA LEU A 281 15.30 -6.81 5.01
C LEU A 281 16.12 -7.69 5.96
N LYS A 282 17.38 -7.98 5.63
CA LYS A 282 18.30 -8.66 6.56
C LYS A 282 18.50 -7.85 7.84
N TYR A 283 18.77 -6.56 7.72
CA TYR A 283 19.04 -5.69 8.87
C TYR A 283 17.87 -5.62 9.86
N VAL A 284 16.64 -5.46 9.38
CA VAL A 284 15.43 -5.42 10.24
C VAL A 284 15.20 -6.76 10.94
N ASN A 285 15.61 -7.86 10.31
CA ASN A 285 15.65 -9.21 10.90
C ASN A 285 16.87 -9.46 11.80
N ARG A 286 17.65 -8.43 12.13
CA ARG A 286 18.88 -8.50 12.94
C ARG A 286 19.97 -9.39 12.35
N GLU A 287 19.98 -9.54 11.04
CA GLU A 287 20.99 -10.26 10.28
C GLU A 287 21.76 -9.30 9.35
N PRO A 288 23.07 -9.46 9.17
CA PRO A 288 23.79 -8.75 8.13
C PRO A 288 23.66 -9.46 6.78
N MET A 289 23.63 -8.70 5.69
CA MET A 289 23.74 -9.27 4.34
C MET A 289 25.17 -9.75 4.08
N ASN A 290 25.31 -10.85 3.34
CA ASN A 290 26.61 -11.32 2.85
C ASN A 290 26.49 -11.84 1.40
N ASN A 291 27.60 -12.31 0.83
CA ASN A 291 27.60 -12.83 -0.54
C ASN A 291 26.63 -14.02 -0.71
N ALA A 292 26.59 -14.95 0.24
CA ALA A 292 25.73 -16.12 0.15
C ALA A 292 24.25 -15.74 0.19
N SER A 293 23.85 -14.83 1.09
CA SER A 293 22.45 -14.39 1.15
C SER A 293 22.02 -13.64 -0.11
N LEU A 294 22.88 -12.78 -0.68
CA LEU A 294 22.54 -12.10 -1.93
C LEU A 294 22.48 -13.06 -3.12
N ARG A 295 23.28 -14.12 -3.12
CA ARG A 295 23.20 -15.18 -4.15
C ARG A 295 21.86 -15.89 -4.13
N GLU A 296 21.36 -16.22 -2.95
CA GLU A 296 20.02 -16.79 -2.77
C GLU A 296 18.93 -15.83 -3.28
N ARG A 297 19.06 -14.53 -2.98
CA ARG A 297 18.13 -13.49 -3.46
C ARG A 297 18.07 -13.33 -4.99
N LEU A 298 19.19 -13.52 -5.68
CA LEU A 298 19.31 -13.28 -7.12
C LEU A 298 19.39 -14.57 -7.95
N ASP A 299 19.12 -15.72 -7.33
CA ASP A 299 19.24 -17.05 -7.94
C ASP A 299 20.61 -17.27 -8.63
N ILE A 300 21.69 -16.91 -7.93
CA ILE A 300 23.07 -17.04 -8.40
C ILE A 300 23.69 -18.30 -7.79
N GLY A 301 23.94 -19.31 -8.63
CA GLY A 301 24.62 -20.55 -8.20
C GLY A 301 26.01 -20.32 -7.59
N ASP A 302 26.45 -21.24 -6.73
CA ASP A 302 27.69 -21.13 -5.93
C ASP A 302 28.94 -20.84 -6.77
N VAL A 303 29.04 -21.44 -7.96
CA VAL A 303 30.17 -21.26 -8.89
C VAL A 303 30.30 -19.80 -9.36
N ASN A 304 29.22 -19.03 -9.31
CA ASN A 304 29.14 -17.64 -9.80
C ASN A 304 29.19 -16.58 -8.70
N SER A 305 29.86 -16.88 -7.57
CA SER A 305 30.01 -15.95 -6.44
C SER A 305 30.64 -14.60 -6.76
N ALA A 306 31.44 -14.53 -7.83
CA ALA A 306 31.97 -13.28 -8.37
C ALA A 306 30.86 -12.33 -8.86
N THR A 307 29.74 -12.84 -9.37
CA THR A 307 28.61 -12.01 -9.83
C THR A 307 27.96 -11.28 -8.67
N ALA A 308 27.64 -11.98 -7.58
CA ALA A 308 27.09 -11.33 -6.38
C ALA A 308 28.08 -10.33 -5.78
N SER A 309 29.38 -10.63 -5.78
CA SER A 309 30.41 -9.69 -5.33
C SER A 309 30.45 -8.40 -6.16
N ARG A 310 30.25 -8.48 -7.48
CA ARG A 310 30.14 -7.30 -8.34
C ARG A 310 28.91 -6.46 -8.02
N VAL A 311 27.76 -7.10 -7.82
CA VAL A 311 26.52 -6.39 -7.43
C VAL A 311 26.71 -5.66 -6.10
N ILE A 312 27.23 -6.34 -5.07
CA ILE A 312 27.53 -5.72 -3.78
C ILE A 312 28.45 -4.50 -3.95
N LYS A 313 29.52 -4.64 -4.74
CA LYS A 313 30.45 -3.52 -5.00
C LYS A 313 29.74 -2.34 -5.66
N MET A 314 28.84 -2.59 -6.62
CA MET A 314 28.05 -1.54 -7.25
C MET A 314 27.11 -0.87 -6.25
N THR A 315 26.44 -1.64 -5.38
CA THR A 315 25.55 -1.10 -4.34
C THR A 315 26.32 -0.27 -3.30
N VAL A 316 27.53 -0.69 -2.91
CA VAL A 316 28.44 0.10 -2.06
C VAL A 316 28.85 1.40 -2.77
N ASN A 317 29.25 1.32 -4.03
CA ASN A 317 29.64 2.50 -4.81
C ASN A 317 28.47 3.49 -5.02
N ALA A 318 27.23 2.99 -5.08
CA ALA A 318 26.02 3.79 -5.10
C ALA A 318 25.68 4.42 -3.74
N GLY A 319 26.44 4.11 -2.68
CA GLY A 319 26.23 4.67 -1.34
C GLY A 319 25.03 4.09 -0.59
N LEU A 320 24.45 2.99 -1.07
CA LEU A 320 23.22 2.41 -0.49
C LEU A 320 23.48 1.39 0.62
N ILE A 321 24.66 0.76 0.62
CA ILE A 321 25.07 -0.16 1.68
C ILE A 321 26.52 0.11 2.09
N ARG A 322 26.89 -0.31 3.29
CA ARG A 322 28.24 -0.19 3.83
C ARG A 322 28.71 -1.48 4.48
N LEU A 323 30.01 -1.65 4.62
CA LEU A 323 30.60 -2.72 5.42
C LEU A 323 30.15 -2.59 6.87
N TYR A 324 29.74 -3.71 7.45
CA TYR A 324 29.38 -3.82 8.86
C TYR A 324 30.60 -3.66 9.77
N ASP A 325 31.69 -4.36 9.41
CA ASP A 325 32.98 -4.31 10.10
C ASP A 325 34.08 -4.07 9.05
N THR A 326 34.73 -2.92 9.14
CA THR A 326 35.81 -2.51 8.23
C THR A 326 37.13 -3.22 8.50
N ALA A 327 37.31 -3.81 9.70
CA ALA A 327 38.51 -4.55 10.08
C ALA A 327 38.42 -6.05 9.70
N ALA A 328 37.25 -6.52 9.29
CA ALA A 328 37.04 -7.92 8.92
C ALA A 328 37.89 -8.35 7.71
N ASN A 329 38.19 -9.64 7.63
CA ASN A 329 38.77 -10.21 6.41
C ASN A 329 37.68 -10.35 5.32
N ARG A 330 38.06 -10.27 4.04
CA ARG A 330 37.18 -10.39 2.87
C ARG A 330 36.22 -11.57 2.92
N LYS A 331 36.68 -12.72 3.44
CA LYS A 331 35.85 -13.94 3.60
C LYS A 331 34.72 -13.80 4.64
N ALA A 332 34.82 -12.82 5.54
CA ALA A 332 33.86 -12.54 6.60
C ALA A 332 33.10 -11.21 6.39
N TYR A 333 33.22 -10.61 5.19
CA TYR A 333 32.54 -9.36 4.87
C TYR A 333 31.02 -9.51 4.99
N ARG A 334 30.48 -8.57 5.75
CA ARG A 334 29.07 -8.41 6.09
C ARG A 334 28.68 -6.98 5.78
N TYR A 335 27.46 -6.78 5.32
CA TYR A 335 26.97 -5.48 4.86
C TYR A 335 25.68 -5.12 5.57
N VAL A 336 25.51 -3.82 5.80
CA VAL A 336 24.31 -3.21 6.36
C VAL A 336 23.89 -2.01 5.51
N PRO A 337 22.63 -1.57 5.57
CA PRO A 337 22.19 -0.34 4.91
C PRO A 337 23.06 0.86 5.30
N TYR A 338 23.16 1.87 4.44
CA TYR A 338 24.02 3.03 4.71
C TYR A 338 23.66 3.79 6.01
N TRP A 339 22.38 3.79 6.36
CA TRP A 339 21.82 4.49 7.53
C TRP A 339 21.84 3.68 8.84
N ALA A 340 22.28 2.42 8.77
CA ALA A 340 22.28 1.47 9.89
C ALA A 340 23.31 1.79 10.98
#